data_AF-A0A6B2LBI5-F1
#
_entry.id   AF-A0A6B2LBI5-F1
#
_cell.length_a   1.000
_cell.length_b   1.000
_cell.length_c   1.000
_cell.angle_alpha   90.00
_cell.angle_beta   90.00
_cell.angle_gamma   90.00
#
_symmetry.space_group_name_H-M   'P 1'
#
loop_
_entity.id
_entity.type
_entity.pdbx_description
1 polymer ?
#
loop_
_entity_poly.entity_id
_entity_poly.type
_entity_poly.pdbx_seq_one_letter_code
_entity_poly.pdbx_strand_id
1 'polypeptide(L)'
;MSYNVLASMYVDSERYHYTPKEALGSEYRKQLLLEELKNYDPDIIAFQELEPEVLEFFKTHGVESYDFKYKSRNRPEGCGLFYKKNKFDCLSELNIEFNDISSYPQFDSRTFHFMTHNVGQLVLLESKQTNKKFWVANIHLFWNPKYYYVKLMQVYHLLKQIQSKVEDEPEIYPILILGDFNSYPGSEVFEYMSTGSLQKVPEELELNKKFKFEHPFKLLSAYDALEHPVTNITPDFTKPIDFIWYSRNDFELHSLLDTVDIEQEDVKFLPNANFPSDHVPIMARFSFKEESPSQQPT
;
A
#
# COMPACT_ATOMS: atom_id res chain seq x y z
N MET A 1 -1.53 8.69 3.44
CA MET A 1 -1.46 7.73 4.57
C MET A 1 -1.68 6.33 4.01
N SER A 2 -0.92 5.35 4.50
CA SER A 2 -1.18 3.91 4.29
C SER A 2 -1.45 3.27 5.65
N TYR A 3 -2.46 2.40 5.74
CA TYR A 3 -2.81 1.76 7.00
C TYR A 3 -3.57 0.43 6.79
N ASN A 4 -2.99 -0.69 7.22
CA ASN A 4 -3.69 -1.95 7.39
C ASN A 4 -4.50 -1.88 8.71
N VAL A 5 -5.82 -1.99 8.63
CA VAL A 5 -6.72 -1.73 9.78
C VAL A 5 -7.13 -2.97 10.56
N LEU A 6 -6.52 -4.12 10.26
CA LEU A 6 -6.79 -5.43 10.88
C LEU A 6 -8.28 -5.80 10.78
N ALA A 7 -8.64 -6.60 9.77
CA ALA A 7 -10.02 -7.07 9.62
C ALA A 7 -10.43 -7.95 10.81
N SER A 8 -11.68 -7.81 11.25
CA SER A 8 -12.22 -8.56 12.39
C SER A 8 -12.13 -10.07 12.22
N MET A 9 -12.16 -10.56 10.97
CA MET A 9 -11.97 -11.99 10.67
C MET A 9 -10.58 -12.53 11.03
N TYR A 10 -9.56 -11.68 11.14
CA TYR A 10 -8.20 -12.07 11.49
C TYR A 10 -7.90 -11.84 12.98
N VAL A 11 -8.83 -11.24 13.71
CA VAL A 11 -8.77 -11.11 15.16
C VAL A 11 -8.99 -12.48 15.79
N ASP A 12 -7.89 -13.15 16.06
CA ASP A 12 -7.85 -14.43 16.76
C ASP A 12 -7.41 -14.24 18.21
N SER A 13 -8.19 -14.76 19.15
CA SER A 13 -7.90 -14.63 20.58
C SER A 13 -6.66 -15.41 21.03
N GLU A 14 -6.23 -16.42 20.26
CA GLU A 14 -4.96 -17.10 20.54
C GLU A 14 -3.78 -16.24 20.06
N ARG A 15 -3.82 -15.73 18.83
CA ARG A 15 -2.79 -14.81 18.29
C ARG A 15 -2.67 -13.51 19.09
N TYR A 16 -3.78 -12.94 19.54
CA TYR A 16 -3.84 -11.66 20.25
C TYR A 16 -4.17 -11.82 21.75
N HIS A 17 -3.69 -12.90 22.36
CA HIS A 17 -3.99 -13.25 23.76
C HIS A 17 -3.53 -12.19 24.79
N TYR A 18 -2.62 -11.29 24.40
CA TYR A 18 -2.10 -10.19 25.22
C TYR A 18 -3.00 -8.95 25.21
N THR A 19 -3.98 -8.89 24.30
CA THR A 19 -4.88 -7.75 24.15
C THR A 19 -6.17 -7.97 24.93
N PRO A 20 -6.68 -6.98 25.69
CA PRO A 20 -7.98 -7.07 26.33
C PRO A 20 -9.09 -7.38 25.30
N LYS A 21 -9.98 -8.34 25.61
CA LYS A 21 -11.04 -8.78 24.67
C LYS A 21 -11.94 -7.64 24.19
N GLU A 22 -12.20 -6.66 25.05
CA GLU A 22 -12.98 -5.47 24.73
C GLU A 22 -12.28 -4.62 23.65
N ALA A 23 -10.95 -4.47 23.75
CA ALA A 23 -10.14 -3.73 22.79
C ALA A 23 -10.00 -4.44 21.43
N LEU A 24 -10.17 -5.77 21.40
CA LEU A 24 -10.20 -6.55 20.16
C LEU A 24 -11.52 -6.39 19.37
N GLY A 25 -12.60 -5.96 20.03
CA GLY A 25 -13.92 -5.84 19.42
C GLY A 25 -13.96 -4.80 18.30
N SER A 26 -14.59 -5.13 17.17
CA SER A 26 -14.72 -4.23 16.01
C SER A 26 -15.33 -2.87 16.37
N GLU A 27 -16.35 -2.85 17.24
CA GLU A 27 -16.96 -1.60 17.73
C GLU A 27 -15.97 -0.67 18.43
N TYR A 28 -15.03 -1.22 19.20
CA TYR A 28 -14.02 -0.45 19.89
C TYR A 28 -12.95 0.04 18.91
N ARG A 29 -12.40 -0.87 18.11
CA ARG A 29 -11.31 -0.58 17.16
C ARG A 29 -11.72 0.45 16.12
N LYS A 30 -12.93 0.37 15.55
CA LYS A 30 -13.40 1.33 14.53
C LYS A 30 -13.53 2.77 15.07
N GLN A 31 -13.81 2.96 16.36
CA GLN A 31 -13.84 4.28 16.98
C GLN A 31 -12.42 4.88 17.06
N LEU A 32 -11.44 4.10 17.53
CA LEU A 32 -10.05 4.54 17.57
C LEU A 32 -9.49 4.84 16.17
N LEU A 33 -9.78 3.97 15.19
CA LEU A 33 -9.41 4.22 13.79
C LEU A 33 -9.99 5.55 13.29
N LEU A 34 -11.25 5.85 13.62
CA LEU A 34 -11.88 7.11 13.25
C LEU A 34 -11.23 8.32 13.92
N GLU A 35 -10.84 8.21 15.19
CA GLU A 35 -10.11 9.26 15.91
C GLU A 35 -8.76 9.53 15.26
N GLU A 36 -7.99 8.49 14.92
CA GLU A 36 -6.73 8.61 14.18
C GLU A 36 -6.94 9.36 12.85
N LEU A 37 -7.96 8.99 12.07
CA LEU A 37 -8.24 9.65 10.79
C LEU A 37 -8.59 11.12 10.94
N LYS A 38 -9.37 11.47 11.96
CA LYS A 38 -9.73 12.86 12.26
C LYS A 38 -8.51 13.68 12.72
N ASN A 39 -7.62 13.07 13.50
CA ASN A 39 -6.42 13.73 14.02
C ASN A 39 -5.40 13.99 12.92
N TYR A 40 -5.19 13.03 12.02
CA TYR A 40 -4.20 13.14 10.96
C TYR A 40 -4.68 13.93 9.73
N ASP A 41 -6.00 13.95 9.46
CA ASP A 41 -6.64 14.58 8.30
C ASP A 41 -5.87 14.40 6.96
N PRO A 42 -5.50 13.17 6.57
CA PRO A 42 -4.68 12.91 5.39
C PRO A 42 -5.39 13.26 4.08
N ASP A 43 -4.67 13.78 3.09
CA ASP A 43 -5.30 14.14 1.80
C ASP A 43 -5.69 12.93 0.94
N ILE A 44 -4.96 11.83 1.10
CA ILE A 44 -5.14 10.53 0.43
C ILE A 44 -4.89 9.42 1.45
N ILE A 45 -5.78 8.43 1.49
CA ILE A 45 -5.72 7.29 2.42
C ILE A 45 -5.81 5.98 1.64
N ALA A 46 -4.83 5.10 1.86
CA ALA A 46 -4.82 3.75 1.35
C ALA A 46 -5.01 2.76 2.51
N PHE A 47 -6.21 2.21 2.64
CA PHE A 47 -6.52 1.17 3.62
C PHE A 47 -6.37 -0.23 3.03
N GLN A 48 -5.87 -1.14 3.85
CA GLN A 48 -5.88 -2.59 3.64
C GLN A 48 -6.69 -3.24 4.76
N GLU A 49 -7.25 -4.43 4.50
CA GLU A 49 -8.11 -5.15 5.44
C GLU A 49 -9.37 -4.38 5.88
N LEU A 50 -9.86 -3.49 5.00
CA LEU A 50 -11.04 -2.71 5.27
C LEU A 50 -12.30 -3.55 5.06
N GLU A 51 -13.04 -3.81 6.12
CA GLU A 51 -14.34 -4.48 6.06
C GLU A 51 -15.44 -3.50 5.62
N PRO A 52 -16.47 -3.94 4.85
CA PRO A 52 -17.58 -3.09 4.43
C PRO A 52 -18.32 -2.38 5.57
N GLU A 53 -18.40 -3.00 6.75
CA GLU A 53 -19.01 -2.39 7.93
C GLU A 53 -18.19 -1.19 8.44
N VAL A 54 -16.87 -1.33 8.50
CA VAL A 54 -15.95 -0.26 8.91
C VAL A 54 -15.96 0.88 7.88
N LEU A 55 -16.01 0.53 6.59
CA LEU A 55 -16.21 1.51 5.50
C LEU A 55 -17.50 2.32 5.69
N GLU A 56 -18.63 1.67 5.96
CA GLU A 56 -19.91 2.37 6.16
C GLU A 56 -19.90 3.25 7.42
N PHE A 57 -19.23 2.77 8.48
CA PHE A 57 -19.01 3.54 9.69
C PHE A 57 -18.20 4.82 9.39
N PHE A 58 -17.09 4.73 8.66
CA PHE A 58 -16.30 5.90 8.28
C PHE A 58 -17.09 6.89 7.43
N LYS A 59 -17.85 6.40 6.43
CA LYS A 59 -18.69 7.25 5.57
C LYS A 59 -19.69 8.09 6.35
N THR A 60 -20.21 7.55 7.45
CA THR A 60 -21.20 8.20 8.29
C THR A 60 -20.59 9.18 9.30
N HIS A 61 -19.33 8.97 9.73
CA HIS A 61 -18.81 9.66 10.93
C HIS A 61 -17.51 10.44 10.74
N GLY A 62 -16.79 10.31 9.62
CA GLY A 62 -15.49 10.97 9.49
C GLY A 62 -14.94 11.21 8.09
N VAL A 63 -15.44 10.54 7.05
CA VAL A 63 -14.88 10.68 5.69
C VAL A 63 -15.87 11.30 4.69
N GLU A 64 -16.84 12.08 5.15
CA GLU A 64 -17.79 12.80 4.29
C GLU A 64 -17.11 13.74 3.28
N SER A 65 -15.93 14.27 3.60
CA SER A 65 -15.13 15.12 2.71
C SER A 65 -14.36 14.33 1.64
N TYR A 66 -14.35 13.00 1.72
CA TYR A 66 -13.63 12.13 0.80
C TYR A 66 -14.57 11.54 -0.24
N ASP A 67 -14.00 11.21 -1.37
CA ASP A 67 -14.52 10.23 -2.31
C ASP A 67 -13.59 9.01 -2.25
N PHE A 68 -14.06 7.84 -2.66
CA PHE A 68 -13.30 6.62 -2.45
C PHE A 68 -13.61 5.53 -3.48
N LYS A 69 -12.62 4.67 -3.68
CA LYS A 69 -12.74 3.41 -4.42
C LYS A 69 -12.57 2.26 -3.45
N TYR A 70 -13.40 1.24 -3.55
CA TYR A 70 -13.30 0.03 -2.73
C TYR A 70 -13.28 -1.22 -3.59
N LYS A 71 -12.38 -2.14 -3.29
CA LYS A 71 -12.28 -3.43 -3.97
C LYS A 71 -12.02 -4.55 -2.98
N SER A 72 -12.85 -5.58 -3.05
CA SER A 72 -12.64 -6.88 -2.42
C SER A 72 -12.76 -8.00 -3.44
N ARG A 73 -12.28 -9.20 -3.11
CA ARG A 73 -12.44 -10.40 -3.95
C ARG A 73 -12.54 -11.65 -3.08
N ASN A 74 -13.72 -12.26 -3.04
CA ASN A 74 -13.98 -13.51 -2.32
C ASN A 74 -13.48 -13.51 -0.87
N ARG A 75 -13.42 -12.34 -0.24
CA ARG A 75 -13.05 -12.09 1.15
C ARG A 75 -14.01 -11.05 1.73
N PRO A 76 -14.29 -11.11 3.04
CA PRO A 76 -15.15 -10.13 3.70
C PRO A 76 -14.43 -8.79 3.97
N GLU A 77 -13.16 -8.65 3.58
CA GLU A 77 -12.37 -7.43 3.61
C GLU A 77 -11.82 -7.08 2.23
N GLY A 78 -11.26 -5.89 2.09
CA GLY A 78 -10.58 -5.47 0.88
C GLY A 78 -9.72 -4.22 1.06
N CYS A 79 -9.39 -3.60 -0.07
CA CYS A 79 -8.64 -2.35 -0.12
C CYS A 79 -9.60 -1.16 -0.36
N GLY A 80 -9.37 -0.07 0.36
CA GLY A 80 -10.09 1.19 0.19
C GLY A 80 -9.12 2.34 -0.08
N LEU A 81 -9.30 3.06 -1.18
CA LEU A 81 -8.49 4.22 -1.56
C LEU A 81 -9.35 5.48 -1.55
N PHE A 82 -9.08 6.37 -0.60
CA PHE A 82 -9.83 7.59 -0.34
C PHE A 82 -9.01 8.81 -0.72
N TYR A 83 -9.67 9.85 -1.20
CA TYR A 83 -9.05 11.14 -1.54
C TYR A 83 -10.03 12.29 -1.28
N LYS A 84 -9.51 13.43 -0.80
CA LYS A 84 -10.35 14.60 -0.50
C LYS A 84 -10.96 15.20 -1.77
N LYS A 85 -12.30 15.29 -1.81
CA LYS A 85 -13.08 15.80 -2.96
C LYS A 85 -12.75 17.23 -3.35
N ASN A 86 -12.38 18.06 -2.37
CA ASN A 86 -12.03 19.46 -2.61
C ASN A 86 -10.59 19.64 -3.11
N LYS A 87 -9.74 18.60 -3.05
CA LYS A 87 -8.34 18.65 -3.49
C LYS A 87 -8.09 17.90 -4.78
N PHE A 88 -8.86 16.85 -5.07
CA PHE A 88 -8.62 15.98 -6.22
C PHE A 88 -9.88 15.67 -7.02
N ASP A 89 -9.72 15.54 -8.32
CA ASP A 89 -10.66 14.85 -9.20
C ASP A 89 -10.09 13.48 -9.58
N CYS A 90 -10.96 12.45 -9.61
CA CYS A 90 -10.60 11.11 -10.08
C CYS A 90 -10.91 10.99 -11.57
N LEU A 91 -9.87 10.85 -12.39
CA LEU A 91 -10.00 10.79 -13.84
C LEU A 91 -10.10 9.36 -14.38
N SER A 92 -9.48 8.40 -13.70
CA SER A 92 -9.43 7.00 -14.12
C SER A 92 -9.27 6.08 -12.91
N GLU A 93 -9.80 4.87 -13.02
CA GLU A 93 -9.73 3.81 -12.02
C GLU A 93 -9.45 2.47 -12.71
N LEU A 94 -8.56 1.68 -12.11
CA LEU A 94 -8.32 0.29 -12.46
C LEU A 94 -8.25 -0.54 -11.19
N ASN A 95 -9.05 -1.60 -11.13
CA ASN A 95 -8.94 -2.64 -10.13
C ASN A 95 -7.95 -3.70 -10.61
N ILE A 96 -6.94 -3.99 -9.80
CA ILE A 96 -5.88 -4.95 -10.10
C ILE A 96 -6.23 -6.27 -9.44
N GLU A 97 -6.39 -7.31 -10.25
CA GLU A 97 -6.71 -8.65 -9.80
C GLU A 97 -5.48 -9.54 -9.86
N PHE A 98 -4.83 -9.77 -8.71
CA PHE A 98 -3.55 -10.49 -8.72
C PHE A 98 -3.64 -11.95 -9.15
N ASN A 99 -4.82 -12.58 -9.12
CA ASN A 99 -4.94 -13.92 -9.69
C ASN A 99 -4.74 -13.93 -11.22
N ASP A 100 -4.85 -12.78 -11.90
CA ASP A 100 -4.64 -12.66 -13.34
C ASP A 100 -3.17 -12.89 -13.73
N ILE A 101 -2.26 -12.92 -12.74
CA ILE A 101 -0.89 -13.43 -12.91
C ILE A 101 -0.90 -14.83 -13.52
N SER A 102 -1.89 -15.66 -13.17
CA SER A 102 -2.05 -17.00 -13.73
C SER A 102 -2.22 -17.02 -15.26
N SER A 103 -2.66 -15.90 -15.85
CA SER A 103 -2.90 -15.76 -17.29
C SER A 103 -1.66 -15.36 -18.09
N TYR A 104 -0.52 -15.07 -17.43
CA TYR A 104 0.72 -14.77 -18.15
C TYR A 104 1.15 -15.97 -19.01
N PRO A 105 1.41 -15.78 -20.33
CA PRO A 105 1.70 -16.86 -21.26
C PRO A 105 3.01 -17.61 -20.93
N GLN A 106 3.85 -17.05 -20.07
CA GLN A 106 5.06 -17.67 -19.59
C GLN A 106 4.81 -18.84 -18.62
N PHE A 107 3.61 -18.96 -18.03
CA PHE A 107 3.24 -20.04 -17.11
C PHE A 107 2.67 -21.25 -17.85
N ASP A 108 3.31 -22.42 -17.66
CA ASP A 108 2.98 -23.63 -18.42
C ASP A 108 1.92 -24.53 -17.73
N SER A 109 1.66 -24.41 -16.41
CA SER A 109 0.59 -25.17 -15.70
C SER A 109 0.50 -24.98 -14.17
N ARG A 110 1.49 -24.38 -13.50
CA ARG A 110 1.51 -24.19 -12.04
C ARG A 110 1.12 -22.77 -11.62
N THR A 111 -0.17 -22.46 -11.73
CA THR A 111 -0.69 -21.11 -11.43
C THR A 111 -1.40 -21.00 -10.09
N PHE A 112 -1.63 -22.12 -9.40
CA PHE A 112 -2.43 -22.16 -8.17
C PHE A 112 -1.80 -21.36 -7.01
N HIS A 113 -0.47 -21.24 -6.94
CA HIS A 113 0.20 -20.38 -5.96
C HIS A 113 -0.17 -18.90 -6.10
N PHE A 114 -0.61 -18.47 -7.29
CA PHE A 114 -1.05 -17.10 -7.55
C PHE A 114 -2.54 -16.88 -7.31
N MET A 115 -3.32 -17.93 -7.01
CA MET A 115 -4.74 -17.86 -6.65
C MET A 115 -4.92 -17.40 -5.19
N THR A 116 -4.39 -16.23 -4.88
CA THR A 116 -4.31 -15.67 -3.52
C THR A 116 -5.54 -14.84 -3.15
N HIS A 117 -6.28 -14.38 -4.16
CA HIS A 117 -7.41 -13.44 -4.06
C HIS A 117 -7.05 -12.06 -3.51
N ASN A 118 -5.76 -11.73 -3.38
CA ASN A 118 -5.32 -10.37 -3.12
C ASN A 118 -5.77 -9.45 -4.26
N VAL A 119 -5.97 -8.18 -3.93
CA VAL A 119 -6.37 -7.12 -4.87
C VAL A 119 -5.49 -5.90 -4.70
N GLY A 120 -5.42 -5.09 -5.75
CA GLY A 120 -4.85 -3.76 -5.73
C GLY A 120 -5.78 -2.76 -6.41
N GLN A 121 -5.51 -1.48 -6.22
CA GLN A 121 -6.23 -0.38 -6.85
C GLN A 121 -5.21 0.56 -7.49
N LEU A 122 -5.57 1.15 -8.61
CA LEU A 122 -4.82 2.19 -9.28
C LEU A 122 -5.79 3.28 -9.73
N VAL A 123 -5.57 4.52 -9.30
CA VAL A 123 -6.41 5.66 -9.68
C VAL A 123 -5.55 6.78 -10.24
N LEU A 124 -6.05 7.46 -11.26
CA LEU A 124 -5.46 8.71 -11.77
C LEU A 124 -6.17 9.87 -11.07
N LEU A 125 -5.43 10.63 -10.28
CA LEU A 125 -5.93 11.83 -9.62
C LEU A 125 -5.37 13.07 -10.30
N GLU A 126 -6.18 14.13 -10.36
CA GLU A 126 -5.78 15.47 -10.76
C GLU A 126 -5.91 16.42 -9.56
N SER A 127 -4.83 17.12 -9.22
CA SER A 127 -4.85 18.13 -8.17
C SER A 127 -5.60 19.37 -8.64
N LYS A 128 -6.69 19.74 -7.94
CA LYS A 128 -7.47 20.95 -8.21
C LYS A 128 -6.69 22.25 -8.01
N GLN A 129 -5.62 22.20 -7.21
CA GLN A 129 -4.78 23.35 -6.92
C GLN A 129 -3.74 23.60 -8.02
N THR A 130 -3.18 22.54 -8.59
CA THR A 130 -2.01 22.62 -9.47
C THR A 130 -2.28 22.14 -10.90
N ASN A 131 -3.43 21.50 -11.14
CA ASN A 131 -3.77 20.74 -12.36
C ASN A 131 -2.76 19.63 -12.70
N LYS A 132 -1.90 19.25 -11.75
CA LYS A 132 -0.98 18.13 -11.92
C LYS A 132 -1.73 16.82 -11.71
N LYS A 133 -1.52 15.90 -12.64
CA LYS A 133 -2.06 14.55 -12.60
C LYS A 133 -1.01 13.57 -12.09
N PHE A 134 -1.43 12.56 -11.35
CA PHE A 134 -0.56 11.55 -10.78
C PHE A 134 -1.34 10.27 -10.47
N TRP A 135 -0.66 9.14 -10.60
CA TRP A 135 -1.18 7.83 -10.27
C TRP A 135 -1.04 7.55 -8.78
N VAL A 136 -2.07 6.96 -8.18
CA VAL A 136 -2.03 6.46 -6.81
C VAL A 136 -2.44 5.00 -6.81
N ALA A 137 -1.56 4.15 -6.31
CA ALA A 137 -1.82 2.74 -6.12
C ALA A 137 -1.98 2.41 -4.63
N ASN A 138 -2.90 1.49 -4.34
CA ASN A 138 -3.10 0.86 -3.03
C ASN A 138 -3.02 -0.66 -3.21
N ILE A 139 -2.21 -1.35 -2.41
CA ILE A 139 -2.06 -2.80 -2.48
C ILE A 139 -2.06 -3.47 -1.11
N HIS A 140 -2.47 -4.73 -1.09
CA HIS A 140 -2.24 -5.66 0.02
C HIS A 140 -1.70 -6.97 -0.57
N LEU A 141 -0.40 -7.19 -0.44
CA LEU A 141 0.28 -8.36 -1.01
C LEU A 141 0.03 -9.63 -0.19
N PHE A 142 0.36 -10.79 -0.76
CA PHE A 142 0.17 -12.07 -0.09
C PHE A 142 1.00 -12.16 1.20
N TRP A 143 0.39 -12.63 2.28
CA TRP A 143 1.01 -12.58 3.62
C TRP A 143 2.10 -13.63 3.83
N ASN A 144 1.90 -14.86 3.31
CA ASN A 144 2.69 -16.02 3.73
C ASN A 144 4.20 -15.86 3.39
N PRO A 145 5.10 -15.85 4.39
CA PRO A 145 6.54 -15.67 4.18
C PRO A 145 7.19 -16.69 3.25
N LYS A 146 6.66 -17.93 3.17
CA LYS A 146 7.20 -18.99 2.29
C LYS A 146 7.01 -18.69 0.80
N TYR A 147 6.14 -17.75 0.46
CA TYR A 147 5.73 -17.44 -0.91
C TYR A 147 6.22 -16.06 -1.34
N TYR A 148 7.46 -15.71 -1.00
CA TYR A 148 8.09 -14.44 -1.37
C TYR A 148 8.03 -14.17 -2.89
N TYR A 149 8.21 -15.21 -3.72
CA TYR A 149 8.07 -15.12 -5.17
C TYR A 149 6.64 -14.79 -5.65
N VAL A 150 5.60 -15.14 -4.88
CA VAL A 150 4.21 -14.73 -5.17
C VAL A 150 4.06 -13.23 -4.97
N LYS A 151 4.58 -12.69 -3.85
CA LYS A 151 4.58 -11.25 -3.57
C LYS A 151 5.34 -10.47 -4.65
N LEU A 152 6.49 -11.01 -5.08
CA LEU A 152 7.26 -10.44 -6.18
C LEU A 152 6.47 -10.42 -7.50
N MET A 153 5.79 -11.50 -7.86
CA MET A 153 4.95 -11.53 -9.07
C MET A 153 3.75 -10.59 -8.97
N GLN A 154 3.19 -10.38 -7.78
CA GLN A 154 2.14 -9.38 -7.56
C GLN A 154 2.64 -7.97 -7.84
N VAL A 155 3.82 -7.60 -7.32
CA VAL A 155 4.44 -6.31 -7.63
C VAL A 155 4.80 -6.20 -9.12
N TYR A 156 5.34 -7.25 -9.73
CA TYR A 156 5.58 -7.28 -11.16
C TYR A 156 4.30 -7.00 -11.97
N HIS A 157 3.20 -7.65 -11.61
CA HIS A 157 1.92 -7.45 -12.26
C HIS A 157 1.41 -6.02 -12.08
N LEU A 158 1.45 -5.49 -10.85
CA LEU A 158 1.12 -4.09 -10.55
C LEU A 158 1.89 -3.13 -11.44
N LEU A 159 3.22 -3.24 -11.48
CA LEU A 159 4.07 -2.33 -12.23
C LEU A 159 3.86 -2.47 -13.75
N LYS A 160 3.50 -3.65 -14.26
CA LYS A 160 3.10 -3.83 -15.66
C LYS A 160 1.76 -3.18 -15.98
N GLN A 161 0.78 -3.25 -15.07
CA GLN A 161 -0.49 -2.54 -15.23
C GLN A 161 -0.27 -1.01 -15.21
N ILE A 162 0.54 -0.50 -14.28
CA ILE A 162 0.90 0.92 -14.22
C ILE A 162 1.62 1.33 -15.50
N GLN A 163 2.61 0.55 -15.95
CA GLN A 163 3.37 0.85 -17.18
C GLN A 163 2.45 0.92 -18.39
N SER A 164 1.56 -0.06 -18.57
CA SER A 164 0.58 -0.04 -19.67
C SER A 164 -0.31 1.20 -19.61
N LYS A 165 -0.75 1.63 -18.41
CA LYS A 165 -1.57 2.82 -18.26
C LYS A 165 -0.81 4.11 -18.51
N VAL A 166 0.44 4.19 -18.07
CA VAL A 166 1.31 5.34 -18.34
C VAL A 166 1.61 5.48 -19.85
N GLU A 167 1.74 4.37 -20.57
CA GLU A 167 1.95 4.36 -22.03
C GLU A 167 0.71 4.80 -22.83
N ASP A 168 -0.49 4.66 -22.25
CA ASP A 168 -1.76 5.13 -22.85
C ASP A 168 -1.96 6.66 -22.68
N GLU A 169 -1.25 7.30 -21.75
CA GLU A 169 -1.40 8.72 -21.43
C GLU A 169 -0.51 9.61 -22.32
N PRO A 170 -0.93 10.87 -22.60
CA PRO A 170 -0.16 11.78 -23.46
C PRO A 170 1.17 12.22 -22.84
N GLU A 171 1.31 12.07 -21.52
CA GLU A 171 2.50 12.43 -20.75
C GLU A 171 2.70 11.43 -19.60
N ILE A 172 3.94 11.33 -19.10
CA ILE A 172 4.27 10.42 -18.00
C ILE A 172 3.91 11.11 -16.69
N TYR A 173 2.85 10.64 -16.03
CA TYR A 173 2.46 11.15 -14.73
C TYR A 173 3.26 10.52 -13.57
N PRO A 174 3.54 11.30 -12.50
CA PRO A 174 4.14 10.79 -11.27
C PRO A 174 3.31 9.69 -10.61
N ILE A 175 3.95 8.85 -9.79
CA ILE A 175 3.30 7.69 -9.16
C ILE A 175 3.54 7.72 -7.66
N LEU A 176 2.48 7.45 -6.89
CA LEU A 176 2.51 7.05 -5.49
C LEU A 176 2.03 5.60 -5.38
N ILE A 177 2.75 4.74 -4.66
CA ILE A 177 2.34 3.36 -4.39
C ILE A 177 2.36 3.15 -2.88
N LEU A 178 1.19 2.93 -2.30
CA LEU A 178 0.98 2.73 -0.88
C LEU A 178 0.50 1.30 -0.64
N GLY A 179 0.81 0.76 0.54
CA GLY A 179 0.15 -0.47 0.99
C GLY A 179 0.95 -1.31 1.96
N ASP A 180 0.36 -2.46 2.27
CA ASP A 180 0.99 -3.57 2.97
C ASP A 180 1.64 -4.49 1.92
N PHE A 181 2.97 -4.49 1.89
CA PHE A 181 3.76 -5.29 0.96
C PHE A 181 4.06 -6.69 1.51
N ASN A 182 3.79 -6.95 2.79
CA ASN A 182 4.15 -8.19 3.46
C ASN A 182 5.61 -8.62 3.18
N SER A 183 6.48 -7.63 2.95
CA SER A 183 7.88 -7.76 2.50
C SER A 183 8.67 -6.65 3.17
N TYR A 184 9.97 -6.82 3.40
CA TYR A 184 10.78 -5.86 4.17
C TYR A 184 12.07 -5.49 3.44
N PRO A 185 12.82 -4.46 3.87
CA PRO A 185 14.10 -4.10 3.25
C PRO A 185 15.05 -5.28 3.19
N GLY A 186 15.66 -5.50 2.02
CA GLY A 186 16.47 -6.69 1.73
C GLY A 186 15.72 -7.86 1.09
N SER A 187 14.39 -7.77 0.93
CA SER A 187 13.62 -8.70 0.09
C SER A 187 13.72 -8.36 -1.41
N GLU A 188 13.44 -9.33 -2.27
CA GLU A 188 13.40 -9.17 -3.72
C GLU A 188 12.30 -8.19 -4.15
N VAL A 189 11.18 -8.13 -3.42
CA VAL A 189 10.15 -7.12 -3.64
C VAL A 189 10.73 -5.72 -3.45
N PHE A 190 11.47 -5.51 -2.36
CA PHE A 190 12.06 -4.21 -2.05
C PHE A 190 13.18 -3.86 -3.05
N GLU A 191 14.05 -4.82 -3.40
CA GLU A 191 15.09 -4.64 -4.42
C GLU A 191 14.48 -4.25 -5.77
N TYR A 192 13.43 -4.95 -6.19
CA TYR A 192 12.79 -4.69 -7.47
C TYR A 192 12.20 -3.29 -7.52
N MET A 193 11.42 -2.91 -6.49
CA MET A 193 10.81 -1.58 -6.37
C MET A 193 11.84 -0.45 -6.36
N SER A 194 12.96 -0.63 -5.63
CA SER A 194 13.96 0.42 -5.43
C SER A 194 14.93 0.58 -6.59
N THR A 195 15.39 -0.53 -7.19
CA THR A 195 16.44 -0.51 -8.21
C THR A 195 15.88 -0.51 -9.64
N GLY A 196 14.62 -0.90 -9.81
CA GLY A 196 14.00 -1.09 -11.12
C GLY A 196 14.29 -2.44 -11.76
N SER A 197 15.07 -3.31 -11.11
CA SER A 197 15.45 -4.63 -11.62
C SER A 197 15.74 -5.62 -10.50
N LEU A 198 16.01 -6.87 -10.84
CA LEU A 198 16.49 -7.88 -9.88
C LEU A 198 17.89 -8.36 -10.27
N GLN A 199 18.79 -8.45 -9.30
CA GLN A 199 20.10 -9.08 -9.50
C GLN A 199 19.98 -10.59 -9.69
N LYS A 200 19.14 -11.24 -8.90
CA LYS A 200 18.84 -12.67 -8.99
C LYS A 200 17.33 -12.89 -8.96
N VAL A 201 16.81 -13.54 -9.99
CA VAL A 201 15.41 -13.97 -10.00
C VAL A 201 15.27 -15.22 -9.12
N PRO A 202 14.26 -15.32 -8.24
CA PRO A 202 14.01 -16.49 -7.40
C PRO A 202 14.01 -17.81 -8.17
N GLU A 203 14.54 -18.86 -7.55
CA GLU A 203 14.60 -20.21 -8.15
C GLU A 203 13.19 -20.83 -8.23
N GLU A 204 12.25 -20.49 -7.36
CA GLU A 204 10.86 -20.97 -7.45
C GLU A 204 10.15 -20.42 -8.69
N LEU A 205 10.60 -19.27 -9.17
CA LEU A 205 10.15 -18.75 -10.45
C LEU A 205 10.79 -19.47 -11.63
N GLU A 206 11.69 -20.47 -11.46
CA GLU A 206 12.47 -21.32 -12.42
C GLU A 206 11.76 -21.63 -13.75
N LEU A 207 11.50 -20.52 -14.40
CA LEU A 207 11.03 -20.13 -15.71
C LEU A 207 11.89 -18.90 -16.07
N ASN A 208 13.02 -18.70 -15.35
CA ASN A 208 13.89 -17.53 -15.19
C ASN A 208 14.52 -16.97 -16.48
N LYS A 209 14.11 -17.46 -17.65
CA LYS A 209 14.42 -16.87 -18.95
C LYS A 209 13.21 -16.22 -19.63
N LYS A 210 12.00 -16.36 -19.09
CA LYS A 210 10.75 -15.90 -19.73
C LYS A 210 10.25 -14.56 -19.21
N PHE A 211 10.49 -14.23 -17.94
CA PHE A 211 10.11 -12.94 -17.34
C PHE A 211 11.32 -12.01 -17.23
N LYS A 212 11.15 -10.77 -17.68
CA LYS A 212 12.14 -9.71 -17.55
C LYS A 212 11.70 -8.77 -16.43
N PHE A 213 12.33 -8.91 -15.26
CA PHE A 213 12.08 -8.04 -14.11
C PHE A 213 12.79 -6.71 -14.32
N GLU A 214 12.13 -5.82 -15.06
CA GLU A 214 12.59 -4.46 -15.29
C GLU A 214 11.38 -3.50 -15.29
N HIS A 215 11.56 -2.33 -14.68
CA HIS A 215 10.61 -1.21 -14.79
C HIS A 215 11.35 0.13 -14.89
N PRO A 216 10.74 1.14 -15.55
CA PRO A 216 11.39 2.44 -15.75
C PRO A 216 11.27 3.38 -14.54
N PHE A 217 10.32 3.10 -13.63
CA PHE A 217 9.96 4.01 -12.55
C PHE A 217 11.12 4.23 -11.58
N LYS A 218 11.48 5.50 -11.34
CA LYS A 218 12.50 5.91 -10.37
C LYS A 218 11.85 6.07 -9.00
N LEU A 219 11.52 4.96 -8.36
CA LEU A 219 10.84 4.95 -7.08
C LEU A 219 11.82 5.12 -5.92
N LEU A 220 11.38 5.80 -4.87
CA LEU A 220 12.05 5.87 -3.57
C LEU A 220 11.02 5.63 -2.47
N SER A 221 11.40 4.93 -1.42
CA SER A 221 10.54 4.73 -0.25
C SER A 221 10.60 5.95 0.65
N ALA A 222 9.45 6.48 1.08
CA ALA A 222 9.38 7.71 1.87
C ALA A 222 10.12 7.61 3.21
N TYR A 223 10.14 6.42 3.82
CA TYR A 223 10.76 6.18 5.13
C TYR A 223 12.20 5.66 5.06
N ASP A 224 12.86 5.74 3.89
CA ASP A 224 14.25 5.28 3.67
C ASP A 224 15.24 5.99 4.61
N ALA A 225 15.09 7.30 4.80
CA ALA A 225 15.95 8.10 5.68
C ALA A 225 15.85 7.74 7.18
N LEU A 226 14.81 6.99 7.57
CA LEU A 226 14.58 6.50 8.93
C LEU A 226 14.87 5.00 9.06
N GLU A 227 15.57 4.41 8.10
CA GLU A 227 15.91 2.97 8.06
C GLU A 227 14.69 2.04 8.18
N HIS A 228 13.53 2.49 7.69
CA HIS A 228 12.28 1.72 7.70
C HIS A 228 11.86 1.24 9.11
N PRO A 229 11.27 2.14 9.92
CA PRO A 229 10.69 1.78 11.22
C PRO A 229 9.65 0.68 11.08
N VAL A 230 9.54 -0.17 12.10
CA VAL A 230 8.60 -1.30 12.10
C VAL A 230 7.16 -0.80 11.98
N THR A 231 6.37 -1.50 11.16
CA THR A 231 5.00 -1.12 10.87
C THR A 231 4.00 -2.17 11.29
N ASN A 232 4.37 -3.46 11.30
CA ASN A 232 3.65 -4.53 11.96
C ASN A 232 4.39 -4.95 13.24
N ILE A 233 3.66 -5.06 14.36
CA ILE A 233 4.25 -5.26 15.70
C ILE A 233 3.45 -6.33 16.47
N THR A 234 3.84 -7.58 16.29
CA THR A 234 3.31 -8.73 17.04
C THR A 234 4.44 -9.53 17.70
N PRO A 235 4.15 -10.38 18.72
CA PRO A 235 5.19 -11.18 19.40
C PRO A 235 6.06 -12.03 18.47
N ASP A 236 5.46 -12.61 17.44
CA ASP A 236 6.15 -13.53 16.52
C ASP A 236 6.69 -12.84 15.27
N PHE A 237 6.22 -11.63 14.97
CA PHE A 237 6.58 -10.90 13.77
C PHE A 237 6.52 -9.40 14.00
N THR A 238 7.70 -8.76 14.04
CA THR A 238 7.83 -7.30 14.15
C THR A 238 8.76 -6.81 13.04
N LYS A 239 8.19 -6.21 11.98
CA LYS A 239 8.92 -5.84 10.76
C LYS A 239 8.30 -4.62 10.05
N PRO A 240 9.11 -3.87 9.27
CA PRO A 240 8.62 -2.83 8.37
C PRO A 240 8.09 -3.47 7.08
N ILE A 241 6.78 -3.68 7.01
CA ILE A 241 6.13 -4.30 5.84
C ILE A 241 5.19 -3.39 5.07
N ASP A 242 4.96 -2.18 5.58
CA ASP A 242 4.15 -1.16 4.94
C ASP A 242 5.05 -0.07 4.34
N PHE A 243 4.74 0.38 3.12
CA PHE A 243 5.55 1.39 2.44
C PHE A 243 4.72 2.44 1.70
N ILE A 244 5.31 3.62 1.57
CA ILE A 244 4.90 4.66 0.63
C ILE A 244 6.05 4.85 -0.35
N TRP A 245 5.91 4.33 -1.56
CA TRP A 245 6.83 4.57 -2.66
C TRP A 245 6.36 5.76 -3.50
N TYR A 246 7.30 6.56 -3.98
CA TYR A 246 6.99 7.72 -4.81
C TYR A 246 8.00 7.90 -5.93
N SER A 247 7.58 8.48 -7.06
CA SER A 247 8.49 8.90 -8.14
C SER A 247 9.42 10.02 -7.65
N ARG A 248 10.68 9.67 -7.39
CA ARG A 248 11.64 10.57 -6.69
C ARG A 248 12.00 11.84 -7.45
N ASN A 249 11.80 11.85 -8.77
CA ASN A 249 12.10 13.00 -9.62
C ASN A 249 10.95 14.01 -9.66
N ASP A 250 9.75 13.61 -9.25
CA ASP A 250 8.53 14.38 -9.44
C ASP A 250 7.94 14.90 -8.13
N PHE A 251 8.18 14.18 -7.02
CA PHE A 251 7.76 14.62 -5.69
C PHE A 251 8.94 15.05 -4.83
N GLU A 252 8.69 16.07 -4.03
CA GLU A 252 9.51 16.48 -2.90
C GLU A 252 8.84 16.01 -1.61
N LEU A 253 9.59 15.29 -0.78
CA LEU A 253 9.14 14.79 0.53
C LEU A 253 9.48 15.84 1.60
N HIS A 254 8.47 16.35 2.31
CA HIS A 254 8.62 17.41 3.32
C HIS A 254 8.71 16.88 4.73
N SER A 255 7.85 15.91 5.07
CA SER A 255 7.75 15.39 6.42
C SER A 255 7.15 13.99 6.43
N LEU A 256 7.45 13.26 7.49
CA LEU A 256 6.91 11.93 7.78
C LEU A 256 6.13 12.00 9.09
N LEU A 257 5.13 11.14 9.24
CA LEU A 257 4.53 10.88 10.54
C LEU A 257 5.54 10.10 11.38
N ASP A 258 5.71 10.55 12.63
CA ASP A 258 6.59 9.92 13.60
C ASP A 258 6.20 8.47 13.85
N THR A 259 7.19 7.69 14.26
CA THR A 259 7.08 6.24 14.42
C THR A 259 6.76 5.91 15.85
N VAL A 260 6.11 4.76 16.08
CA VAL A 260 5.92 4.29 17.45
C VAL A 260 7.25 3.81 18.04
N ASP A 261 7.48 4.12 19.30
CA ASP A 261 8.65 3.66 20.04
C ASP A 261 8.33 2.31 20.69
N ILE A 262 8.82 1.23 20.07
CA ILE A 262 8.55 -0.15 20.49
C ILE A 262 9.17 -0.52 21.84
N GLU A 263 10.08 0.30 22.37
CA GLU A 263 10.66 0.11 23.70
C GLU A 263 9.74 0.66 24.80
N GLN A 264 8.69 1.41 24.45
CA GLN A 264 7.70 1.87 25.42
C GLN A 264 6.78 0.71 25.83
N GLU A 265 6.54 0.60 27.14
CA GLU A 265 5.78 -0.51 27.72
C GLU A 265 4.35 -0.60 27.16
N ASP A 266 3.74 0.54 26.85
CA ASP A 266 2.39 0.66 26.27
C ASP A 266 2.31 0.32 24.76
N VAL A 267 3.45 0.12 24.08
CA VAL A 267 3.56 -0.15 22.64
C VAL A 267 4.10 -1.56 22.34
N LYS A 268 4.47 -2.31 23.39
CA LYS A 268 5.21 -3.57 23.28
C LYS A 268 4.69 -4.53 22.20
N PHE A 269 3.37 -4.74 22.13
CA PHE A 269 2.71 -5.52 21.06
C PHE A 269 1.35 -4.91 20.70
N LEU A 270 0.95 -5.10 19.44
CA LEU A 270 -0.27 -4.56 18.86
C LEU A 270 -1.16 -5.66 18.24
N PRO A 271 -2.50 -5.50 18.20
CA PRO A 271 -3.27 -4.38 18.73
C PRO A 271 -3.26 -4.37 20.27
N ASN A 272 -3.58 -3.23 20.86
CA ASN A 272 -3.78 -3.10 22.30
C ASN A 272 -4.93 -2.13 22.61
N ALA A 273 -5.05 -1.68 23.87
CA ALA A 273 -6.12 -0.76 24.26
C ALA A 273 -6.05 0.61 23.55
N ASN A 274 -4.87 1.02 23.10
CA ASN A 274 -4.64 2.32 22.47
C ASN A 274 -4.47 2.22 20.95
N PHE A 275 -4.04 1.06 20.45
CA PHE A 275 -3.76 0.82 19.03
C PHE A 275 -4.73 -0.24 18.46
N PRO A 276 -5.59 0.14 17.50
CA PRO A 276 -6.69 -0.71 17.01
C PRO A 276 -6.29 -1.74 15.94
N SER A 277 -5.03 -1.78 15.53
CA SER A 277 -4.48 -2.69 14.52
C SER A 277 -3.15 -3.27 15.01
N ASP A 278 -2.74 -4.44 14.50
CA ASP A 278 -1.37 -4.94 14.64
C ASP A 278 -0.36 -4.17 13.78
N HIS A 279 -0.86 -3.28 12.91
CA HIS A 279 -0.07 -2.32 12.16
C HIS A 279 -0.18 -0.90 12.74
N VAL A 280 0.82 -0.06 12.46
CA VAL A 280 0.77 1.39 12.68
C VAL A 280 0.62 2.14 11.36
N PRO A 281 -0.12 3.27 11.33
CA PRO A 281 -0.26 4.04 10.11
C PRO A 281 1.07 4.70 9.74
N ILE A 282 1.38 4.71 8.44
CA ILE A 282 2.46 5.51 7.89
C ILE A 282 1.90 6.66 7.05
N MET A 283 2.53 7.83 7.12
CA MET A 283 2.07 9.01 6.41
C MET A 283 3.24 9.91 6.03
N ALA A 284 3.17 10.44 4.81
CA ALA A 284 4.18 11.32 4.25
C ALA A 284 3.50 12.53 3.62
N ARG A 285 4.14 13.70 3.74
CA ARG A 285 3.70 14.95 3.12
C ARG A 285 4.58 15.24 1.91
N PHE A 286 3.95 15.41 0.76
CA PHE A 286 4.64 15.70 -0.50
C PHE A 286 4.20 17.03 -1.10
N SER A 287 5.05 17.60 -1.95
CA SER A 287 4.68 18.53 -3.00
C SER A 287 5.18 18.03 -4.35
N PHE A 288 4.60 18.53 -5.44
CA PHE A 288 5.21 18.37 -6.76
C PHE A 288 6.47 19.23 -6.83
N LYS A 289 7.53 18.69 -7.43
CA LYS A 289 8.70 19.47 -7.81
C LYS A 289 8.34 20.42 -8.94
N GLU A 290 8.94 21.60 -8.92
CA GLU A 290 8.80 22.53 -10.04
C GLU A 290 9.52 21.96 -11.27
N GLU A 291 8.89 22.10 -12.43
CA GLU A 291 9.58 21.84 -13.69
C GLU A 291 10.72 22.84 -13.83
N SER A 292 11.95 22.33 -13.98
CA SER A 292 13.06 23.21 -14.33
C SER A 292 12.72 23.88 -15.66
N PRO A 293 12.84 25.22 -15.78
CA PRO A 293 12.56 25.89 -17.04
C PRO A 293 13.44 25.28 -18.11
N SER A 294 12.81 24.68 -19.12
CA SER A 294 13.49 24.14 -20.28
C SER A 294 14.36 25.25 -20.86
N GLN A 295 15.67 25.03 -20.87
CA GLN A 295 16.58 25.90 -21.62
C GLN A 295 16.09 25.86 -23.06
N GLN A 296 15.48 26.96 -23.51
CA GLN A 296 15.12 27.11 -24.91
C GLN A 296 16.37 26.85 -25.75
N PRO A 297 16.32 25.95 -26.74
CA PRO A 297 17.43 25.81 -27.66
C PRO A 297 17.61 27.15 -28.38
N THR A 298 18.75 27.80 -28.12
CA THR A 298 19.26 28.95 -28.87
C THR A 298 19.58 28.57 -30.30
#